data_AF-A0A5C6W3Y5-F1
#
_entry.id   AF-A0A5C6W3Y5-F1
#
_cell.length_a   1.000
_cell.length_b   1.000
_cell.length_c   1.000
_cell.angle_alpha   90.00
_cell.angle_beta   90.00
_cell.angle_gamma   90.00
#
_symmetry.space_group_name_H-M   'P 1'
#
loop_
_entity.id
_entity.type
_entity.pdbx_description
1 polymer ?
#
loop_
_entity_poly.entity_id
_entity_poly.type
_entity_poly.pdbx_seq_one_letter_code
_entity_poly.pdbx_strand_id
1 'polypeptide(L)'
;MNKGKNSTFYQFIPFCFPILSLLILTSNLIGTYSISVAVGILLIGFTYSFIAMISRRGLISAIINMYVIGILIFGSGVMYIMTIASRV
;
A
#
# COMPACT_ATOMS: atom_id res chain seq x y z
N MET A 1 23.90 -5.64 23.88
CA MET A 1 23.23 -4.47 23.26
C MET A 1 22.99 -4.78 21.77
N ASN A 2 21.87 -5.42 21.42
CA ASN A 2 21.62 -5.99 20.09
C ASN A 2 20.67 -5.08 19.29
N LYS A 3 21.12 -3.89 18.87
CA LYS A 3 20.29 -2.87 18.21
C LYS A 3 20.22 -3.00 16.68
N GLY A 4 20.99 -3.91 16.06
CA GLY A 4 21.12 -4.00 14.60
C GLY A 4 20.02 -4.77 13.86
N LYS A 5 19.45 -5.83 14.46
CA LYS A 5 18.50 -6.72 13.74
C LYS A 5 17.06 -6.21 13.65
N ASN A 6 16.63 -5.39 14.62
CA ASN A 6 15.25 -4.87 14.62
C ASN A 6 15.04 -3.78 13.55
N SER A 7 16.06 -2.99 13.23
CA SER A 7 15.95 -1.86 12.29
C SER A 7 15.51 -2.28 10.89
N THR A 8 16.00 -3.43 10.40
CA THR A 8 15.73 -3.90 9.04
C THR A 8 14.30 -4.41 8.90
N PHE A 9 13.78 -5.12 9.90
CA PHE A 9 12.40 -5.63 9.87
C PHE A 9 11.37 -4.50 9.76
N TYR A 10 11.56 -3.39 10.48
CA TYR A 10 10.68 -2.23 10.41
C TYR A 10 10.73 -1.50 9.06
N GLN A 11 11.79 -1.68 8.25
CA GLN A 11 11.85 -1.12 6.89
C GLN A 11 11.07 -1.94 5.87
N PHE A 12 10.85 -3.24 6.09
CA PHE A 12 10.17 -4.13 5.15
C PHE A 12 8.66 -4.23 5.35
N ILE A 13 8.17 -4.11 6.60
CA ILE A 13 6.73 -4.15 6.94
C ILE A 13 5.88 -3.22 6.05
N PRO A 14 6.29 -1.96 5.75
CA PRO A 14 5.50 -1.07 4.91
C PRO A 14 5.30 -1.60 3.48
N PHE A 15 6.27 -2.34 2.93
CA PHE A 15 6.20 -2.86 1.56
C PHE A 15 5.25 -4.05 1.42
N CYS A 16 4.89 -4.72 2.52
CA CYS A 16 3.90 -5.79 2.48
C CYS A 16 2.52 -5.28 2.04
N PHE A 17 2.14 -4.05 2.41
CA PHE A 17 0.84 -3.47 2.07
C PHE A 17 0.61 -3.25 0.56
N PRO A 18 1.52 -2.59 -0.19
CA PRO A 18 1.36 -2.46 -1.63
C PRO A 18 1.45 -3.80 -2.36
N ILE A 19 2.27 -4.75 -1.90
CA ILE A 19 2.34 -6.10 -2.48
C ILE A 19 1.00 -6.84 -2.29
N LEU A 20 0.43 -6.80 -1.09
CA LEU A 20 -0.86 -7.42 -0.79
C LEU A 20 -2.00 -6.79 -1.60
N SER A 21 -1.97 -5.46 -1.75
CA SER A 21 -2.95 -4.72 -2.55
C SER A 21 -2.87 -5.09 -4.03
N LEU A 22 -1.66 -5.16 -4.60
CA LEU A 22 -1.45 -5.63 -5.98
C LEU A 22 -1.94 -7.06 -6.19
N LEU A 23 -1.69 -7.96 -5.23
CA LEU A 23 -2.18 -9.32 -5.29
C LEU A 23 -3.71 -9.34 -5.39
N ILE A 24 -4.41 -8.57 -4.55
CA ILE A 24 -5.88 -8.51 -4.54
C ILE A 24 -6.42 -7.91 -5.85
N LEU A 25 -5.79 -6.85 -6.37
CA LEU A 25 -6.19 -6.21 -7.63
C LEU A 25 -6.02 -7.13 -8.84
N THR A 26 -4.93 -7.90 -8.88
CA THR A 26 -4.58 -8.76 -10.04
C THR A 26 -5.27 -10.11 -10.01
N SER A 27 -5.47 -10.69 -8.83
CA SER A 27 -6.16 -11.99 -8.68
C SER A 27 -7.69 -11.88 -8.70
N ASN A 28 -8.23 -10.66 -8.57
CA ASN A 28 -9.65 -10.40 -8.41
C ASN A 28 -10.31 -11.28 -7.33
N LEU A 29 -9.55 -11.60 -6.28
CA LEU A 29 -9.89 -12.63 -5.28
C LEU A 29 -11.23 -12.38 -4.58
N ILE A 30 -11.65 -11.11 -4.50
CA ILE A 30 -12.82 -10.63 -3.76
C ILE A 30 -13.90 -10.10 -4.74
N GLY A 31 -13.74 -10.36 -6.05
CA GLY A 31 -14.67 -9.94 -7.10
C GLY A 31 -14.86 -8.43 -7.15
N THR A 32 -16.11 -7.98 -7.14
CA THR A 32 -16.46 -6.54 -7.23
C THR A 32 -15.91 -5.69 -6.09
N TYR A 33 -15.57 -6.29 -4.94
CA TYR A 33 -15.01 -5.57 -3.79
C TYR A 33 -13.48 -5.51 -3.80
N SER A 34 -12.81 -6.16 -4.75
CA SER A 34 -11.34 -6.23 -4.81
C SER A 34 -10.69 -4.85 -4.80
N ILE A 35 -11.25 -3.88 -5.53
CA ILE A 35 -10.73 -2.50 -5.58
C ILE A 35 -10.90 -1.81 -4.22
N SER A 36 -12.09 -1.87 -3.61
CA SER A 36 -12.37 -1.24 -2.32
C SER A 36 -11.47 -1.81 -1.21
N VAL A 37 -11.28 -3.13 -1.18
CA VAL A 37 -10.41 -3.79 -0.21
C VAL A 37 -8.94 -3.45 -0.46
N ALA A 38 -8.49 -3.45 -1.71
CA ALA A 38 -7.14 -3.06 -2.09
C ALA A 38 -6.82 -1.62 -1.66
N VAL A 39 -7.75 -0.68 -1.85
CA VAL A 39 -7.63 0.71 -1.38
C VAL A 39 -7.59 0.78 0.15
N GLY A 40 -8.44 0.01 0.85
CA GLY A 40 -8.42 -0.05 2.32
C GLY A 40 -7.07 -0.50 2.87
N ILE A 41 -6.47 -1.54 2.30
CA ILE A 41 -5.14 -2.03 2.69
C ILE A 41 -4.05 -0.99 2.42
N LEU A 42 -4.14 -0.28 1.29
CA LEU A 42 -3.22 0.81 0.95
C LEU A 42 -3.31 1.96 1.96
N LEU A 43 -4.52 2.34 2.40
CA LEU A 43 -4.70 3.38 3.42
C LEU A 43 -4.10 3.00 4.78
N ILE A 44 -4.19 1.73 5.16
CA ILE A 44 -3.53 1.22 6.38
C ILE A 44 -2.01 1.30 6.24
N GLY A 45 -1.47 0.83 5.10
CA GLY A 45 -0.03 0.92 4.80
C GLY A 45 0.47 2.37 4.77
N PHE A 46 -0.35 3.29 4.27
CA PHE A 46 -0.04 4.72 4.22
C PHE A 46 0.09 5.29 5.63
N THR A 47 -0.88 4.97 6.50
CA THR A 47 -0.89 5.41 7.90
C THR A 47 0.34 4.89 8.64
N TYR A 48 0.70 3.61 8.42
CA TYR A 48 1.90 3.02 9.00
C TYR A 48 3.18 3.73 8.55
N SER A 49 3.33 3.97 7.23
CA SER A 49 4.47 4.71 6.68
C SER A 49 4.54 6.15 7.17
N PHE A 50 3.39 6.81 7.32
CA PHE A 50 3.32 8.16 7.84
C PHE A 50 3.81 8.25 9.29
N ILE A 51 3.38 7.31 10.14
CA ILE A 51 3.87 7.21 11.53
C ILE A 51 5.37 6.91 11.57
N ALA A 52 5.85 6.00 10.72
CA ALA A 52 7.27 5.66 10.62
C ALA A 52 8.12 6.89 10.22
N MET A 53 7.64 7.67 9.26
CA MET A 53 8.25 8.93 8.81
C MET A 53 8.35 9.95 9.96
N ILE A 54 7.26 10.17 10.71
CA ILE A 54 7.24 11.07 11.88
C ILE A 54 8.23 10.60 12.95
N SER A 55 8.32 9.29 13.18
CA SER A 55 9.23 8.71 14.19
C SER A 55 10.72 8.79 13.82
N ARG A 56 11.05 9.29 12.61
CA ARG A 56 12.40 9.30 11.99
C ARG A 56 13.05 7.91 11.87
N ARG A 57 12.30 6.82 12.04
CA ARG A 57 12.79 5.45 11.86
C ARG A 57 12.54 5.00 10.43
N GLY A 58 13.59 4.68 9.68
CA GLY A 58 13.44 4.21 8.30
C GLY A 58 12.80 5.25 7.37
N LEU A 59 13.26 6.50 7.45
CA LEU A 59 12.72 7.65 6.70
C LEU A 59 12.61 7.39 5.20
N ILE A 60 13.67 6.87 4.59
CA ILE A 60 13.73 6.61 3.14
C ILE A 60 12.70 5.54 2.74
N SER A 61 12.63 4.42 3.46
CA SER A 61 11.65 3.37 3.18
C SER A 61 10.21 3.84 3.37
N ALA A 62 9.95 4.68 4.37
CA ALA A 62 8.63 5.25 4.62
C ALA A 62 8.20 6.20 3.49
N ILE A 63 9.10 7.06 3.01
CA ILE A 63 8.86 7.97 1.89
C ILE A 63 8.57 7.18 0.60
N ILE A 64 9.44 6.22 0.25
CA ILE A 64 9.24 5.37 -0.93
C ILE A 64 7.89 4.66 -0.87
N ASN A 65 7.54 4.09 0.29
CA ASN A 65 6.27 3.39 0.43
C ASN A 65 5.06 4.31 0.29
N MET A 66 5.11 5.53 0.83
CA MET A 66 4.04 6.53 0.60
C MET A 66 3.86 6.85 -0.88
N TYR A 67 4.95 6.99 -1.64
CA TYR A 67 4.86 7.22 -3.09
C TYR A 67 4.24 6.03 -3.83
N VAL A 68 4.70 4.81 -3.53
CA VAL A 68 4.15 3.59 -4.15
C VAL A 68 2.66 3.45 -3.84
N ILE A 69 2.26 3.69 -2.59
CA ILE A 69 0.85 3.65 -2.19
C ILE A 69 0.04 4.72 -2.91
N GLY A 70 0.54 5.95 -3.02
CA GLY A 70 -0.13 7.02 -3.76
C GLY A 70 -0.38 6.66 -5.22
N ILE A 71 0.62 6.07 -5.90
CA ILE A 71 0.49 5.59 -7.28
C ILE A 71 -0.55 4.48 -7.38
N LEU A 72 -0.56 3.53 -6.43
CA LEU A 72 -1.51 2.41 -6.44
C LEU A 72 -2.95 2.86 -6.14
N ILE A 73 -3.15 3.81 -5.23
CA ILE A 73 -4.49 4.38 -4.97
C ILE A 73 -4.99 5.09 -6.23
N PHE A 74 -4.15 5.90 -6.87
CA PHE A 74 -4.51 6.59 -8.11
C PHE A 74 -4.83 5.60 -9.24
N GLY A 75 -3.98 4.60 -9.46
CA GLY A 75 -4.19 3.56 -10.46
C GLY A 75 -5.47 2.74 -10.20
N SER A 76 -5.74 2.41 -8.94
CA SER A 76 -6.98 1.72 -8.54
C SER A 76 -8.22 2.57 -8.82
N GLY A 77 -8.14 3.89 -8.57
CA GLY A 77 -9.21 4.83 -8.90
C GLY A 77 -9.49 4.92 -10.39
N VAL A 78 -8.45 4.98 -11.22
CA VAL A 78 -8.58 4.97 -12.68
C VAL A 78 -9.23 3.66 -13.16
N MET A 79 -8.77 2.51 -12.68
CA MET A 79 -9.39 1.23 -13.02
C MET A 79 -10.86 1.16 -12.60
N TYR A 80 -11.20 1.67 -11.42
CA TYR A 80 -12.58 1.73 -10.96
C TYR A 80 -13.48 2.54 -11.91
N ILE A 81 -13.03 3.74 -12.30
CA ILE A 81 -13.77 4.59 -13.24
C ILE A 81 -13.93 3.89 -14.60
N MET A 82 -12.86 3.24 -15.10
CA MET A 82 -12.94 2.47 -16.35
C MET A 82 -13.95 1.32 -16.27
N THR A 83 -14.01 0.60 -15.14
CA THR A 83 -14.99 -0.49 -14.95
C THR A 83 -16.43 -0.01 -14.88
N ILE A 84 -16.68 1.23 -14.44
CA ILE A 84 -18.00 1.84 -14.50
C ILE A 84 -18.32 2.30 -15.92
N ALA A 85 -17.36 2.97 -16.56
CA ALA A 85 -17.52 3.50 -17.91
C ALA A 85 -17.72 2.41 -18.98
N SER A 86 -17.10 1.23 -18.81
CA SER A 86 -17.27 0.09 -19.72
C SER A 86 -18.54 -0.74 -19.48
N ARG A 87 -19.29 -0.45 -18.41
CA ARG A 87 -20.60 -1.03 -18.12
C ARG A 87 -21.76 -0.15 -18.62
N VAL A 88 -21.46 0.90 -19.39
CA VAL A 88 -22.36 1.67 -20.26
C VAL A 88 -22.11 1.24 -21.70
#